data_AF-A0A8X6GI81-F1
#
_entry.id   AF-A0A8X6GI81-F1
#
_cell.length_a   1.000
_cell.length_b   1.000
_cell.length_c   1.000
_cell.angle_alpha   90.00
_cell.angle_beta   90.00
_cell.angle_gamma   90.00
#
_symmetry.space_group_name_H-M   'P 1'
#
loop_
_entity.id
_entity.type
_entity.pdbx_description
1 polymer ?
#
loop_
_entity_poly.entity_id
_entity_poly.type
_entity_poly.pdbx_seq_one_letter_code
_entity_poly.pdbx_strand_id
1 'polypeptide(L)'
;MKLLLSLGLTIVLAASALADPQCHTSELMQCIDIVVNWAHTLPKRSLPTTEEEVVVECEAFNKALNCALKFRDNCVTPLQKEVLGLVVEGAIEFVNDFCTPGSNTRKNYLKHAQCLNQVSQSDGVKEQIEYILAIVENMKNQDDKNLIMYSCCGYRKVHSWFLKTGIDTCGNEAVQPVLDMIHLVASQLPDVLCNGMDGSEDRCTALLPAVGSKISAEAKQSALFTFLRNALKNWLE
;
A
#
# COMPACT_ATOMS: atom_id res chain seq x y z
N MET A 1 19.75 -8.44 46.91
CA MET A 1 18.60 -8.92 46.11
C MET A 1 17.44 -7.91 46.04
N LYS A 2 17.01 -7.29 47.16
CA LYS A 2 15.93 -6.27 47.15
C LYS A 2 16.24 -4.98 46.37
N LEU A 3 17.51 -4.56 46.29
CA LEU A 3 17.96 -3.35 45.56
C LEU A 3 18.03 -3.53 44.02
N LEU A 4 18.21 -4.77 43.53
CA LEU A 4 18.26 -5.05 42.09
C LEU A 4 16.84 -5.15 41.49
N LEU A 5 15.87 -5.64 42.28
CA LEU A 5 14.46 -5.67 41.91
C LEU A 5 13.86 -4.26 41.83
N SER A 6 14.28 -3.33 42.69
CA SER A 6 13.81 -1.93 42.63
C SER A 6 14.37 -1.15 41.44
N LEU A 7 15.61 -1.42 41.02
CA LEU A 7 16.20 -0.81 39.82
C LEU A 7 15.61 -1.37 38.51
N GLY A 8 15.28 -2.67 38.48
CA GLY A 8 14.60 -3.27 37.34
C GLY A 8 13.19 -2.70 37.13
N LEU A 9 12.45 -2.46 38.22
CA LEU A 9 11.09 -1.92 38.15
C LEU A 9 11.04 -0.45 37.70
N THR A 10 12.03 0.37 38.10
CA THR A 10 12.11 1.78 37.65
C THR A 10 12.50 1.92 36.18
N ILE A 11 13.34 1.02 35.65
CA ILE A 11 13.71 1.02 34.23
C ILE A 11 12.51 0.60 33.35
N VAL A 12 11.72 -0.38 33.79
CA VAL A 12 10.49 -0.80 33.09
C VAL A 12 9.42 0.29 33.12
N LEU A 13 9.25 0.98 34.27
CA LEU A 13 8.31 2.10 34.39
C LEU A 13 8.73 3.32 33.55
N ALA A 14 10.04 3.59 33.42
CA ALA A 14 10.54 4.65 32.55
C ALA A 14 10.36 4.32 31.06
N ALA A 15 10.50 3.05 30.66
CA ALA A 15 10.24 2.63 29.27
C ALA A 15 8.76 2.75 28.89
N SER A 16 7.84 2.51 29.82
CA SER A 16 6.40 2.76 29.61
C SER A 16 6.00 4.24 29.67
N ALA A 17 6.86 5.12 30.18
CA ALA A 17 6.65 6.57 30.21
C ALA A 17 7.20 7.30 28.97
N LEU A 18 7.80 6.56 28.01
CA LEU A 18 8.28 7.11 26.74
C LEU A 18 7.25 7.03 25.60
N ALA A 19 6.09 6.41 25.83
CA ALA A 19 4.95 6.59 24.95
C ALA A 19 4.25 7.89 25.37
N ASP A 20 4.44 8.96 24.60
CA ASP A 20 3.60 10.15 24.73
C ASP A 20 2.13 9.69 24.63
N PRO A 21 1.26 10.00 25.62
CA PRO A 21 -0.14 9.60 25.59
C PRO A 21 -0.91 10.11 24.36
N GLN A 22 -0.34 11.02 23.57
CA GLN A 22 -0.88 11.44 22.27
C GLN A 22 -0.54 10.45 21.14
N CYS A 23 0.47 9.59 21.30
CA CYS A 23 1.01 8.77 20.22
C CYS A 23 0.34 7.40 20.09
N HIS A 24 -0.96 7.40 19.88
CA HIS A 24 -1.73 6.20 19.55
C HIS A 24 -1.71 5.91 18.05
N THR A 25 -1.59 4.63 17.68
CA THR A 25 -1.66 4.19 16.27
C THR A 25 -2.97 4.58 15.58
N SER A 26 -4.03 4.87 16.34
CA SER A 26 -5.28 5.44 15.81
C SER A 26 -5.09 6.79 15.12
N GLU A 27 -4.10 7.59 15.51
CA GLU A 27 -3.81 8.85 14.81
C GLU A 27 -3.26 8.59 13.41
N LEU A 28 -2.38 7.59 13.25
CA LEU A 28 -1.89 7.17 11.95
C LEU A 28 -3.03 6.60 11.08
N MET A 29 -3.96 5.84 11.68
CA MET A 29 -5.14 5.34 10.97
C MET A 29 -6.04 6.48 10.46
N GLN A 30 -6.22 7.55 11.23
CA GLN A 30 -6.96 8.73 10.79
C GLN A 30 -6.32 9.41 9.58
N CYS A 31 -4.99 9.36 9.43
CA CYS A 31 -4.33 9.86 8.24
C CYS A 31 -4.68 9.03 7.00
N ILE A 32 -4.74 7.69 7.15
CA ILE A 32 -5.12 6.78 6.06
C ILE A 32 -6.61 6.97 5.70
N ASP A 33 -7.46 7.17 6.70
CA ASP A 33 -8.90 7.40 6.50
C ASP A 33 -9.19 8.61 5.61
N ILE A 34 -8.30 9.61 5.54
CA ILE A 34 -8.45 10.75 4.62
C ILE A 34 -8.49 10.26 3.16
N VAL A 35 -7.56 9.38 2.78
CA VAL A 35 -7.48 8.83 1.43
C VAL A 35 -8.61 7.83 1.19
N VAL A 36 -8.90 6.97 2.17
CA VAL A 36 -9.99 5.97 2.05
C VAL A 36 -11.34 6.66 1.87
N ASN A 37 -11.64 7.67 2.67
CA ASN A 37 -12.90 8.42 2.58
C ASN A 37 -13.02 9.15 1.25
N TRP A 38 -11.93 9.75 0.76
CA TRP A 38 -11.91 10.34 -0.58
C TRP A 38 -12.15 9.28 -1.65
N ALA A 39 -11.45 8.14 -1.61
CA ALA A 39 -11.63 7.07 -2.57
C ALA A 39 -13.07 6.54 -2.58
N HIS A 40 -13.76 6.53 -1.43
CA HIS A 40 -15.18 6.16 -1.30
C HIS A 40 -16.14 7.14 -1.97
N THR A 41 -15.73 8.39 -2.20
CA THR A 41 -16.54 9.37 -2.94
C THR A 41 -16.55 9.12 -4.45
N LEU A 42 -15.56 8.39 -4.96
CA LEU A 42 -15.49 8.03 -6.37
C LEU A 42 -16.55 6.98 -6.71
N PRO A 43 -17.04 6.96 -7.96
CA PRO A 43 -17.81 5.83 -8.47
C PRO A 43 -17.09 4.50 -8.25
N LYS A 44 -17.87 3.42 -8.14
CA LYS A 44 -17.34 2.06 -7.97
C LYS A 44 -16.30 1.73 -9.06
N ARG A 45 -15.15 1.19 -8.62
CA ARG A 45 -14.02 0.79 -9.48
C ARG A 45 -13.55 1.88 -10.45
N SER A 46 -13.64 3.14 -10.05
CA SER A 46 -13.19 4.25 -10.90
C SER A 46 -11.90 4.90 -10.42
N LEU A 47 -11.23 5.53 -11.37
CA LEU A 47 -10.03 6.34 -11.19
C LEU A 47 -10.32 7.76 -11.64
N PRO A 48 -9.64 8.79 -11.09
CA PRO A 48 -9.63 10.13 -11.63
C PRO A 48 -9.24 10.13 -13.13
N THR A 49 -10.05 10.78 -13.97
CA THR A 49 -9.84 10.85 -15.42
C THR A 49 -9.71 12.26 -15.96
N THR A 50 -9.99 13.27 -15.14
CA THR A 50 -9.86 14.68 -15.51
C THR A 50 -8.88 15.42 -14.60
N GLU A 51 -8.42 16.60 -15.05
CA GLU A 51 -7.55 17.46 -14.24
C GLU A 51 -8.24 17.86 -12.93
N GLU A 52 -9.53 18.16 -12.97
CA GLU A 52 -10.31 18.55 -11.79
C GLU A 52 -10.39 17.41 -10.77
N GLU A 53 -10.59 16.17 -11.24
CA GLU A 53 -10.62 14.98 -10.37
C GLU A 53 -9.24 14.73 -9.75
N VAL A 54 -8.16 14.88 -10.52
CA VAL A 54 -6.77 14.75 -10.02
C VAL A 54 -6.43 15.85 -9.01
N VAL A 55 -6.94 17.07 -9.16
CA VAL A 55 -6.76 18.12 -8.15
C VAL A 55 -7.36 17.69 -6.81
N VAL A 56 -8.57 17.13 -6.81
CA VAL A 56 -9.24 16.64 -5.60
C VAL A 56 -8.49 15.44 -5.00
N GLU A 57 -8.00 14.51 -5.82
CA GLU A 57 -7.12 13.41 -5.38
C GLU A 57 -5.89 13.94 -4.65
N CYS A 58 -5.23 14.93 -5.23
CA CYS A 58 -4.03 15.53 -4.68
C CYS A 58 -4.27 16.30 -3.38
N GLU A 59 -5.44 16.92 -3.19
CA GLU A 59 -5.80 17.50 -1.91
C GLU A 59 -5.88 16.43 -0.80
N ALA A 60 -6.47 15.27 -1.11
CA ALA A 60 -6.55 14.14 -0.18
C ALA A 60 -5.16 13.57 0.15
N PHE A 61 -4.32 13.32 -0.87
CA PHE A 61 -2.96 12.80 -0.68
C PHE A 61 -2.10 13.75 0.14
N ASN A 62 -2.06 15.05 -0.19
CA ASN A 62 -1.26 16.01 0.55
C ASN A 62 -1.73 16.15 2.02
N LYS A 63 -3.04 16.12 2.26
CA LYS A 63 -3.59 16.17 3.62
C LYS A 63 -3.22 14.92 4.43
N ALA A 64 -3.34 13.73 3.83
CA ALA A 64 -2.94 12.48 4.46
C ALA A 64 -1.43 12.42 4.74
N LEU A 65 -0.61 12.88 3.78
CA LEU A 65 0.83 12.91 3.92
C LEU A 65 1.28 13.85 5.05
N ASN A 66 0.75 15.06 5.09
CA ASN A 66 1.03 16.01 6.17
C ASN A 66 0.61 15.48 7.54
N CYS A 67 -0.53 14.78 7.63
CA CYS A 67 -0.96 14.09 8.84
C CYS A 67 0.06 13.02 9.27
N ALA A 68 0.46 12.13 8.35
CA ALA A 68 1.40 11.05 8.63
C ALA A 68 2.79 11.56 9.00
N LEU A 69 3.29 12.62 8.34
CA LEU A 69 4.57 13.25 8.66
C LEU A 69 4.55 13.89 10.05
N LYS A 70 3.43 14.53 10.44
CA LYS A 70 3.27 15.08 11.80
C LYS A 70 3.26 13.98 12.86
N PHE A 71 2.57 12.86 12.60
CA PHE A 71 2.62 11.70 13.48
C PHE A 71 4.06 11.16 13.58
N ARG A 72 4.73 10.94 12.44
CA ARG A 72 6.13 10.50 12.40
C ARG A 72 7.01 11.42 13.27
N ASP A 73 6.89 12.73 13.12
CA ASP A 73 7.78 13.68 13.77
C ASP A 73 7.58 13.74 15.29
N ASN A 74 6.38 13.46 15.79
CA ASN A 74 6.08 13.53 17.22
C ASN A 74 6.10 12.16 17.92
N CYS A 75 5.82 11.07 17.21
CA CYS A 75 5.43 9.80 17.82
C CYS A 75 6.36 8.63 17.55
N VAL A 76 7.32 8.76 16.66
CA VAL A 76 8.30 7.69 16.40
C VAL A 76 9.70 8.09 16.85
N THR A 77 10.48 7.09 17.26
CA THR A 77 11.88 7.29 17.67
C THR A 77 12.75 7.74 16.49
N PRO A 78 13.91 8.39 16.72
CA PRO A 78 14.80 8.81 15.64
C PRO A 78 15.17 7.68 14.66
N LEU A 79 15.48 6.48 15.17
CA LEU A 79 15.77 5.33 14.31
C LEU A 79 14.56 4.91 13.46
N GLN A 80 13.36 4.90 14.05
CA GLN A 80 12.13 4.63 13.30
C GLN A 80 11.85 5.71 12.25
N LYS A 81 12.20 6.98 12.50
CA LYS A 81 12.07 8.05 11.49
C LYS A 81 12.93 7.77 10.26
N GLU A 82 14.19 7.38 10.46
CA GLU A 82 15.10 7.05 9.35
C GLU A 82 14.58 5.85 8.56
N VAL A 83 14.17 4.78 9.25
CA VAL A 83 13.63 3.57 8.61
C VAL A 83 12.33 3.87 7.86
N LEU A 84 11.39 4.60 8.49
CA LEU A 84 10.15 5.00 7.83
C LEU A 84 10.43 5.93 6.64
N GLY A 85 11.37 6.86 6.78
CA GLY A 85 11.83 7.74 5.70
C GLY A 85 12.22 6.92 4.48
N LEU A 86 13.10 5.93 4.64
CA LEU A 86 13.50 5.04 3.56
C LEU A 86 12.33 4.26 2.93
N VAL A 87 11.37 3.81 3.75
CA VAL A 87 10.22 3.04 3.28
C VAL A 87 9.23 3.89 2.48
N VAL A 88 9.04 5.17 2.86
CA VAL A 88 8.01 6.03 2.25
C VAL A 88 8.54 7.08 1.28
N GLU A 89 9.86 7.23 1.14
CA GLU A 89 10.52 8.23 0.28
C GLU A 89 9.96 8.22 -1.14
N GLY A 90 9.95 7.05 -1.79
CA GLY A 90 9.43 6.93 -3.16
C GLY A 90 7.95 7.30 -3.30
N ALA A 91 7.14 7.05 -2.28
CA ALA A 91 5.73 7.46 -2.29
C ALA A 91 5.57 8.98 -2.11
N ILE A 92 6.40 9.59 -1.27
CA ILE A 92 6.45 11.06 -1.10
C ILE A 92 6.87 11.74 -2.41
N GLU A 93 7.93 11.24 -3.04
CA GLU A 93 8.43 11.77 -4.31
C GLU A 93 7.36 11.66 -5.41
N PHE A 94 6.73 10.49 -5.52
CA PHE A 94 5.63 10.29 -6.47
C PHE A 94 4.49 11.27 -6.24
N VAL A 95 3.97 11.38 -5.00
CA VAL A 95 2.88 12.29 -4.67
C VAL A 95 3.26 13.74 -4.99
N ASN A 96 4.47 14.17 -4.65
CA ASN A 96 4.93 15.53 -4.94
C ASN A 96 4.98 15.84 -6.44
N ASP A 97 5.52 14.93 -7.25
CA ASP A 97 5.60 15.12 -8.70
C ASP A 97 4.22 15.00 -9.36
N PHE A 98 3.45 13.94 -9.08
CA PHE A 98 2.09 13.75 -9.59
C PHE A 98 1.17 14.90 -9.19
N CYS A 99 1.32 15.44 -7.97
CA CYS A 99 0.52 16.54 -7.47
C CYS A 99 0.98 17.94 -7.89
N THR A 100 2.11 18.05 -8.56
CA THR A 100 2.56 19.30 -9.16
C THR A 100 1.79 19.58 -10.45
N PRO A 101 1.06 20.71 -10.58
CA PRO A 101 0.32 21.04 -11.79
C PRO A 101 1.23 21.08 -13.02
N GLY A 102 0.84 20.33 -14.06
CA GLY A 102 1.57 20.26 -15.32
C GLY A 102 2.85 19.44 -15.30
N SER A 103 3.11 18.65 -14.25
CA SER A 103 4.21 17.68 -14.23
C SER A 103 4.08 16.65 -15.36
N ASN A 104 5.21 16.06 -15.76
CA ASN A 104 5.21 15.04 -16.81
C ASN A 104 4.46 13.78 -16.35
N THR A 105 4.60 13.39 -15.10
CA THR A 105 3.89 12.25 -14.50
C THR A 105 2.39 12.44 -14.55
N ARG A 106 1.86 13.61 -14.13
CA ARG A 106 0.44 13.92 -14.25
C ARG A 106 -0.05 13.92 -15.69
N LYS A 107 0.67 14.59 -16.59
CA LYS A 107 0.31 14.65 -18.02
C LYS A 107 0.26 13.26 -18.64
N ASN A 108 1.23 12.42 -18.31
CA ASN A 108 1.32 11.06 -18.82
C ASN A 108 0.21 10.16 -18.26
N TYR A 109 -0.11 10.31 -16.97
CA TYR A 109 -1.27 9.66 -16.36
C TYR A 109 -2.57 10.07 -17.06
N LEU A 110 -2.87 11.37 -17.15
CA LEU A 110 -4.12 11.88 -17.73
C LEU A 110 -4.31 11.46 -19.20
N LYS A 111 -3.21 11.34 -19.95
CA LYS A 111 -3.24 10.80 -21.33
C LYS A 111 -3.82 9.38 -21.40
N HIS A 112 -3.63 8.56 -20.36
CA HIS A 112 -4.07 7.17 -20.31
C HIS A 112 -5.21 6.91 -19.32
N ALA A 113 -5.57 7.90 -18.50
CA ALA A 113 -6.48 7.73 -17.37
C ALA A 113 -7.85 7.18 -17.78
N GLN A 114 -8.40 7.61 -18.92
CA GLN A 114 -9.66 7.07 -19.43
C GLN A 114 -9.58 5.57 -19.73
N CYS A 115 -8.49 5.10 -20.34
CA CYS A 115 -8.32 3.67 -20.62
C CYS A 115 -8.06 2.87 -19.34
N LEU A 116 -7.21 3.38 -18.45
CA LEU A 116 -6.93 2.74 -17.16
C LEU A 116 -8.19 2.65 -16.28
N ASN A 117 -9.07 3.65 -16.36
CA ASN A 117 -10.37 3.62 -15.71
C ASN A 117 -11.32 2.55 -16.31
N GLN A 118 -11.18 2.19 -17.59
CA GLN A 118 -11.92 1.06 -18.16
C GLN A 118 -11.35 -0.28 -17.64
N VAL A 119 -10.01 -0.37 -17.54
CA VAL A 119 -9.34 -1.54 -16.96
C VAL A 119 -9.77 -1.74 -15.50
N SER A 120 -9.78 -0.67 -14.71
CA SER A 120 -10.15 -0.70 -13.28
C SER A 120 -11.57 -1.23 -13.06
N GLN A 121 -12.47 -0.97 -14.00
CA GLN A 121 -13.87 -1.41 -13.96
C GLN A 121 -14.07 -2.88 -14.35
N SER A 122 -13.04 -3.57 -14.84
CA SER A 122 -13.12 -4.99 -15.20
C SER A 122 -13.30 -5.89 -13.98
N ASP A 123 -13.89 -7.07 -14.20
CA ASP A 123 -13.97 -8.09 -13.15
C ASP A 123 -12.61 -8.71 -12.82
N GLY A 124 -11.67 -8.71 -13.79
CA GLY A 124 -10.30 -9.16 -13.57
C GLY A 124 -9.57 -8.37 -12.49
N VAL A 125 -9.79 -7.06 -12.39
CA VAL A 125 -9.19 -6.24 -11.31
C VAL A 125 -9.76 -6.63 -9.95
N LYS A 126 -11.07 -6.85 -9.86
CA LYS A 126 -11.70 -7.32 -8.62
C LYS A 126 -11.15 -8.69 -8.20
N GLU A 127 -11.08 -9.64 -9.12
CA GLU A 127 -10.52 -10.98 -8.88
C GLU A 127 -9.05 -10.90 -8.44
N GLN A 128 -8.28 -10.00 -9.05
CA GLN A 128 -6.88 -9.78 -8.67
C GLN A 128 -6.77 -9.21 -7.26
N ILE A 129 -7.65 -8.28 -6.86
CA ILE A 129 -7.67 -7.75 -5.49
C ILE A 129 -8.06 -8.83 -4.48
N GLU A 130 -9.03 -9.70 -4.81
CA GLU A 130 -9.34 -10.86 -3.96
C GLU A 130 -8.14 -11.80 -3.80
N TYR A 131 -7.36 -12.00 -4.87
CA TYR A 131 -6.14 -12.80 -4.84
C TYR A 131 -5.02 -12.15 -4.01
N ILE A 132 -4.85 -10.82 -4.09
CA ILE A 132 -3.93 -10.06 -3.22
C ILE A 132 -4.29 -10.30 -1.75
N LEU A 133 -5.58 -10.25 -1.39
CA LEU A 133 -6.01 -10.50 -0.02
C LEU A 133 -5.70 -11.94 0.44
N ALA A 134 -5.82 -12.93 -0.46
CA ALA A 134 -5.43 -14.30 -0.17
C ALA A 134 -3.90 -14.46 0.01
N ILE A 135 -3.09 -13.71 -0.75
CA ILE A 135 -1.64 -13.65 -0.55
C ILE A 135 -1.33 -13.07 0.82
N VAL A 136 -1.94 -11.93 1.20
CA VAL A 136 -1.75 -11.30 2.51
C VAL A 136 -2.17 -12.23 3.64
N GLU A 137 -3.28 -12.96 3.47
CA GLU A 137 -3.72 -13.93 4.48
C GLU A 137 -2.68 -15.02 4.72
N ASN A 138 -2.10 -15.55 3.65
CA ASN A 138 -1.15 -16.66 3.70
C ASN A 138 0.24 -16.25 4.19
N MET A 139 0.53 -14.94 4.36
CA MET A 139 1.76 -14.48 5.00
C MET A 139 1.91 -15.03 6.43
N LYS A 140 0.81 -15.18 7.17
CA LYS A 140 0.83 -15.72 8.55
C LYS A 140 1.28 -17.19 8.63
N ASN A 141 1.24 -17.90 7.50
CA ASN A 141 1.61 -19.31 7.39
C ASN A 141 3.08 -19.49 6.95
N GLN A 142 3.81 -18.40 6.71
CA GLN A 142 5.19 -18.44 6.26
C GLN A 142 6.15 -18.40 7.44
N ASP A 143 7.22 -19.19 7.36
CA ASP A 143 8.36 -19.04 8.27
C ASP A 143 9.07 -17.70 8.03
N ASP A 144 9.64 -17.10 9.08
CA ASP A 144 10.38 -15.82 9.01
C ASP A 144 11.45 -15.81 7.89
N LYS A 145 12.11 -16.94 7.66
CA LYS A 145 13.14 -17.11 6.62
C LYS A 145 12.57 -16.99 5.21
N ASN A 146 11.32 -17.39 5.02
CA ASN A 146 10.64 -17.37 3.73
C ASN A 146 9.80 -16.11 3.54
N LEU A 147 9.55 -15.31 4.58
CA LEU A 147 8.66 -14.16 4.53
C LEU A 147 9.07 -13.14 3.45
N ILE A 148 10.37 -12.86 3.30
CA ILE A 148 10.88 -11.95 2.25
C ILE A 148 10.65 -12.55 0.87
N MET A 149 11.01 -13.82 0.66
CA MET A 149 10.83 -14.51 -0.62
C MET A 149 9.35 -14.58 -1.00
N TYR A 150 8.49 -14.97 -0.06
CA TYR A 150 7.04 -15.01 -0.23
C TYR A 150 6.48 -13.64 -0.62
N SER A 151 6.88 -12.59 0.11
CA SER A 151 6.43 -11.22 -0.15
C SER A 151 6.87 -10.76 -1.54
N CYS A 152 8.10 -11.07 -1.93
CA CYS A 152 8.59 -10.75 -3.27
C CYS A 152 7.88 -11.52 -4.38
N CYS A 153 7.64 -12.82 -4.20
CA CYS A 153 6.86 -13.61 -5.15
C CYS A 153 5.45 -13.02 -5.32
N GLY A 154 4.78 -12.68 -4.21
CA GLY A 154 3.44 -12.09 -4.23
C GLY A 154 3.43 -10.72 -4.92
N TYR A 155 4.34 -9.84 -4.52
CA TYR A 155 4.50 -8.51 -5.11
C TYR A 155 4.74 -8.59 -6.62
N ARG A 156 5.74 -9.37 -7.07
CA ARG A 156 6.08 -9.46 -8.49
C ARG A 156 4.99 -10.14 -9.32
N LYS A 157 4.30 -11.14 -8.76
CA LYS A 157 3.15 -11.76 -9.43
C LYS A 157 2.03 -10.74 -9.69
N VAL A 158 1.70 -9.94 -8.68
CA VAL A 158 0.64 -8.93 -8.75
C VAL A 158 1.04 -7.76 -9.65
N HIS A 159 2.26 -7.27 -9.48
CA HIS A 159 2.86 -6.23 -10.30
C HIS A 159 2.82 -6.61 -11.79
N SER A 160 3.33 -7.79 -12.14
CA SER A 160 3.35 -8.30 -13.51
C SER A 160 1.94 -8.45 -14.09
N TRP A 161 0.95 -8.83 -13.28
CA TRP A 161 -0.43 -8.91 -13.73
C TRP A 161 -0.99 -7.53 -14.09
N PHE A 162 -0.83 -6.53 -13.22
CA PHE A 162 -1.34 -5.17 -13.50
C PHE A 162 -0.65 -4.57 -14.72
N LEU A 163 0.68 -4.72 -14.81
CA LEU A 163 1.45 -4.24 -15.94
C LEU A 163 0.98 -4.89 -17.25
N LYS A 164 0.84 -6.22 -17.28
CA LYS A 164 0.35 -6.94 -18.45
C LYS A 164 -1.07 -6.53 -18.85
N THR A 165 -2.00 -6.50 -17.89
CA THR A 165 -3.40 -6.12 -18.15
C THR A 165 -3.51 -4.69 -18.68
N GLY A 166 -2.73 -3.76 -18.11
CA GLY A 166 -2.67 -2.38 -18.57
C GLY A 166 -2.11 -2.25 -19.99
N ILE A 167 -1.00 -2.94 -20.29
CA ILE A 167 -0.40 -2.93 -21.63
C ILE A 167 -1.31 -3.57 -22.68
N ASP A 168 -1.88 -4.74 -22.38
CA ASP A 168 -2.74 -5.48 -23.30
C ASP A 168 -3.99 -4.67 -23.68
N THR A 169 -4.48 -3.83 -22.76
CA THR A 169 -5.70 -3.04 -22.96
C THR A 169 -5.42 -1.64 -23.50
N CYS A 170 -4.41 -0.96 -22.95
CA CYS A 170 -4.13 0.47 -23.19
C CYS A 170 -2.88 0.73 -24.04
N GLY A 171 -2.15 -0.31 -24.44
CA GLY A 171 -0.94 -0.22 -25.25
C GLY A 171 0.32 0.06 -24.45
N ASN A 172 1.48 -0.03 -25.12
CA ASN A 172 2.79 0.10 -24.49
C ASN A 172 3.06 1.49 -23.86
N GLU A 173 2.35 2.54 -24.29
CA GLU A 173 2.51 3.88 -23.70
C GLU A 173 1.94 3.95 -22.27
N ALA A 174 1.06 3.01 -21.90
CA ALA A 174 0.47 2.92 -20.56
C ALA A 174 1.38 2.23 -19.52
N VAL A 175 2.58 1.78 -19.91
CA VAL A 175 3.55 1.14 -18.99
C VAL A 175 3.83 2.03 -17.79
N GLN A 176 4.27 3.28 -18.02
CA GLN A 176 4.70 4.16 -16.94
C GLN A 176 3.53 4.54 -16.02
N PRO A 177 2.35 4.95 -16.51
CA PRO A 177 1.20 5.21 -15.66
C PRO A 177 0.76 4.02 -14.80
N VAL A 178 0.90 2.79 -15.30
CA VAL A 178 0.60 1.58 -14.50
C VAL A 178 1.65 1.38 -13.40
N LEU A 179 2.94 1.58 -13.70
CA LEU A 179 4.00 1.51 -12.69
C LEU A 179 3.83 2.59 -11.61
N ASP A 180 3.50 3.80 -12.03
CA ASP A 180 3.21 4.95 -11.16
C ASP A 180 2.08 4.62 -10.16
N MET A 181 0.99 3.99 -10.63
CA MET A 181 -0.10 3.52 -9.75
C MET A 181 0.37 2.43 -8.78
N ILE A 182 1.25 1.53 -9.19
CA ILE A 182 1.81 0.50 -8.31
C ILE A 182 2.70 1.16 -7.24
N HIS A 183 3.55 2.11 -7.62
CA HIS A 183 4.46 2.81 -6.70
C HIS A 183 3.73 3.67 -5.69
N LEU A 184 2.60 4.27 -6.07
CA LEU A 184 1.73 4.98 -5.14
C LEU A 184 1.26 4.07 -3.98
N VAL A 185 0.96 2.80 -4.27
CA VAL A 185 0.40 1.85 -3.29
C VAL A 185 1.49 1.09 -2.55
N ALA A 186 2.51 0.62 -3.26
CA ALA A 186 3.52 -0.31 -2.75
C ALA A 186 4.86 0.35 -2.41
N SER A 187 5.03 1.64 -2.70
CA SER A 187 6.34 2.33 -2.79
C SER A 187 7.26 1.72 -3.85
N GLN A 188 8.46 2.27 -4.01
CA GLN A 188 9.48 1.74 -4.93
C GLN A 188 10.39 0.69 -4.29
N LEU A 189 10.42 0.61 -2.95
CA LEU A 189 11.32 -0.29 -2.23
C LEU A 189 11.15 -1.77 -2.62
N PRO A 190 9.92 -2.30 -2.83
CA PRO A 190 9.74 -3.67 -3.29
C PRO A 190 10.40 -3.95 -4.66
N ASP A 191 10.49 -2.98 -5.58
CA ASP A 191 11.17 -3.21 -6.86
C ASP A 191 12.68 -3.40 -6.70
N VAL A 192 13.27 -2.71 -5.72
CA VAL A 192 14.69 -2.86 -5.39
C VAL A 192 14.93 -4.20 -4.69
N LEU A 193 14.14 -4.51 -3.67
CA LEU A 193 14.31 -5.75 -2.89
C LEU A 193 13.99 -7.00 -3.69
N CYS A 194 13.01 -6.92 -4.58
CA CYS A 194 12.50 -8.05 -5.36
C CYS A 194 13.03 -8.05 -6.80
N ASN A 195 14.12 -7.33 -7.05
CA ASN A 195 14.74 -7.24 -8.37
C ASN A 195 15.15 -8.63 -8.89
N GLY A 196 15.03 -8.84 -10.20
CA GLY A 196 15.39 -10.11 -10.85
C GLY A 196 14.38 -11.25 -10.66
N MET A 197 13.20 -10.97 -10.10
CA MET A 197 12.08 -11.91 -10.02
C MET A 197 10.92 -11.50 -10.95
N ASP A 198 10.17 -12.49 -11.42
CA ASP A 198 8.94 -12.30 -12.19
C ASP A 198 7.66 -12.72 -11.43
N GLY A 199 7.81 -13.51 -10.36
CA GLY A 199 6.71 -13.99 -9.51
C GLY A 199 5.99 -15.22 -10.07
N SER A 200 6.40 -15.71 -11.23
CA SER A 200 5.86 -16.87 -11.93
C SER A 200 6.84 -18.05 -12.00
N GLU A 201 8.05 -17.89 -11.48
CA GLU A 201 9.03 -18.96 -11.37
C GLU A 201 8.54 -20.11 -10.48
N ASP A 202 9.04 -21.32 -10.70
CA ASP A 202 8.63 -22.53 -9.96
C ASP A 202 8.72 -22.37 -8.43
N ARG A 203 9.73 -21.64 -7.95
CA ARG A 203 9.86 -21.34 -6.52
C ARG A 203 8.72 -20.46 -5.99
N CYS A 204 8.19 -19.56 -6.81
CA CYS A 204 7.10 -18.67 -6.43
C CYS A 204 5.75 -19.36 -6.55
N THR A 205 5.56 -20.18 -7.59
CA THR A 205 4.33 -20.98 -7.73
C THR A 205 4.17 -22.03 -6.63
N ALA A 206 5.28 -22.55 -6.10
CA ALA A 206 5.27 -23.46 -4.94
C ALA A 206 4.96 -22.76 -3.61
N LEU A 207 5.29 -21.46 -3.48
CA LEU A 207 5.11 -20.68 -2.24
C LEU A 207 3.75 -19.99 -2.15
N LEU A 208 3.25 -19.48 -3.27
CA LEU A 208 2.02 -18.68 -3.30
C LEU A 208 0.77 -19.56 -3.28
N PRO A 209 -0.37 -19.04 -2.76
CA PRO A 209 -1.65 -19.70 -2.95
C PRO A 209 -1.97 -19.84 -4.45
N ALA A 210 -2.83 -20.80 -4.80
CA ALA A 210 -3.25 -21.00 -6.17
C ALA A 210 -3.85 -19.71 -6.77
N VAL A 211 -3.57 -19.42 -8.04
CA VAL A 211 -4.08 -18.22 -8.71
C VAL A 211 -5.61 -18.19 -8.63
N GLY A 212 -6.17 -17.03 -8.25
CA GLY A 212 -7.62 -16.85 -8.04
C GLY A 212 -8.12 -17.33 -6.67
N SER A 213 -7.23 -17.77 -5.77
CA SER A 213 -7.59 -18.04 -4.37
C SER A 213 -8.23 -16.82 -3.74
N LYS A 214 -9.22 -17.05 -2.88
CA LYS A 214 -9.90 -16.02 -2.10
C LYS A 214 -9.60 -16.18 -0.62
N ILE A 215 -9.73 -15.08 0.09
CA ILE A 215 -9.65 -15.05 1.56
C ILE A 215 -10.64 -16.03 2.23
N SER A 216 -10.17 -16.73 3.26
CA SER A 216 -10.96 -17.68 4.08
C SER A 216 -12.10 -17.02 4.85
N ALA A 217 -13.05 -17.82 5.36
CA ALA A 217 -14.16 -17.30 6.16
C ALA A 217 -13.68 -16.75 7.52
N GLU A 218 -12.64 -17.37 8.08
CA GLU A 218 -12.02 -17.02 9.35
C GLU A 218 -11.28 -15.68 9.23
N ALA A 219 -10.47 -15.50 8.19
CA ALA A 219 -9.70 -14.28 7.99
C ALA A 219 -10.58 -13.05 7.77
N LYS A 220 -11.77 -13.20 7.15
CA LYS A 220 -12.76 -12.12 6.96
C LYS A 220 -13.22 -11.48 8.27
N GLN A 221 -13.07 -12.16 9.40
CA GLN A 221 -13.48 -11.67 10.72
C GLN A 221 -12.38 -10.93 11.47
N SER A 222 -11.14 -10.91 10.94
CA SER A 222 -10.03 -10.23 11.59
C SER A 222 -10.12 -8.70 11.44
N ALA A 223 -9.52 -7.97 12.39
CA ALA A 223 -9.43 -6.52 12.33
C ALA A 223 -8.68 -6.02 11.08
N LEU A 224 -7.59 -6.70 10.69
CA LEU A 224 -6.82 -6.38 9.50
C LEU A 224 -7.68 -6.46 8.23
N PHE A 225 -8.41 -7.55 8.05
CA PHE A 225 -9.24 -7.72 6.86
C PHE A 225 -10.53 -6.90 6.89
N THR A 226 -11.04 -6.57 8.08
CA THR A 226 -12.09 -5.55 8.21
C THR A 226 -11.60 -4.20 7.69
N PHE A 227 -10.40 -3.78 8.10
CA PHE A 227 -9.77 -2.56 7.61
C PHE A 227 -9.51 -2.61 6.10
N LEU A 228 -8.86 -3.66 5.59
CA LEU A 228 -8.55 -3.80 4.16
C LEU A 228 -9.79 -3.82 3.29
N ARG A 229 -10.88 -4.47 3.73
CA ARG A 229 -12.16 -4.44 3.03
C ARG A 229 -12.78 -3.06 3.00
N ASN A 230 -12.71 -2.32 4.10
CA ASN A 230 -13.18 -0.93 4.13
C ASN A 230 -12.35 -0.08 3.15
N ALA A 231 -11.01 -0.16 3.22
CA ALA A 231 -10.12 0.57 2.33
C ALA A 231 -10.36 0.25 0.84
N LEU A 232 -10.64 -1.02 0.52
CA LEU A 232 -10.86 -1.51 -0.83
C LEU A 232 -12.33 -1.65 -1.22
N LYS A 233 -13.25 -1.06 -0.46
CA LYS A 233 -14.70 -1.25 -0.64
C LYS A 233 -15.14 -0.98 -2.08
N ASN A 234 -14.74 0.15 -2.64
CA ASN A 234 -15.08 0.55 -4.01
C ASN A 234 -14.52 -0.38 -5.09
N TRP A 235 -13.58 -1.24 -4.73
CA TRP A 235 -12.95 -2.20 -5.63
C TRP A 235 -13.54 -3.62 -5.52
N LEU A 236 -14.08 -3.96 -4.35
CA LEU A 236 -14.59 -5.30 -4.03
C LEU A 236 -16.11 -5.42 -4.14
N GLU A 237 -16.85 -4.39 -3.73
CA GLU A 237 -18.31 -4.38 -3.60
C GLU A 237 -18.99 -3.73 -4.79
#